data_AF-A0A963HHR8-F1
#
_entry.id   AF-A0A963HHR8-F1
#
_cell.length_a   1.000
_cell.length_b   1.000
_cell.length_c   1.000
_cell.angle_alpha   90.00
_cell.angle_beta   90.00
_cell.angle_gamma   90.00
#
_symmetry.space_group_name_H-M   'P 1'
#
loop_
_entity.id
_entity.type
_entity.pdbx_description
1 polymer ?
#
loop_
_entity_poly.entity_id
_entity_poly.type
_entity_poly.pdbx_seq_one_letter_code
_entity_poly.pdbx_strand_id
1 'polypeptide(L)'
;MKPALSPRLVLAAFAALLVVAPLALPAFYVTLLNYIGLYAMVALGLVLLTGVGGLTSFGQAAFVGLGAYTTALLTTSAELPGWLSWAGGSPWLALVVGLLFTVVVAFLIGKLTLRLSGHYLPLATIAWGLSLYFLFGTMGFLGGHTGLTGIPPISLFGYELRQGEEVYYLIWLFVLAGVLTTSNLLDSREGRAIRALKGGMVMAEAMGVDTARSRMVIFILAALLACASGWLYAHMQRFVNPTPFGLHIGIEYLFMAVVGGAAHVWGALVGAGVITVLKQWLQDLLPQLFGTSGNFEVIFFGVLMVLVLHKARGGLWPIVVSGFKRFVPVAVQRRVVDRDAQALPRRELPAAGSLLLEAKAVTRRFGGLLANNNMSLEVRAGEILALIGPNGAGKSTMFNQVSGVDTPTSGEVLFLGESVVGKGSRTIARMGMSRTFQHVRL
;
A
#
# COMPACT_ATOMS: atom_id res chain seq x y z
N MET A 1 -17.98 -29.19 22.81
CA MET A 1 -17.43 -28.04 22.05
C MET A 1 -16.10 -28.47 21.46
N LYS A 2 -15.90 -28.38 20.12
CA LYS A 2 -14.60 -28.70 19.52
C LYS A 2 -13.53 -27.74 20.10
N PRO A 3 -12.36 -28.23 20.55
CA PRO A 3 -11.31 -27.38 21.07
C PRO A 3 -10.88 -26.41 19.96
N ALA A 4 -10.95 -25.11 20.25
CA ALA A 4 -10.58 -24.10 19.26
C ALA A 4 -9.06 -24.05 19.12
N LEU A 5 -8.54 -24.14 17.90
CA LEU A 5 -7.10 -24.03 17.65
C LEU A 5 -6.63 -22.60 17.92
N SER A 6 -5.40 -22.47 18.43
CA SER A 6 -4.79 -21.16 18.58
C SER A 6 -4.36 -20.62 17.21
N PRO A 7 -4.47 -19.29 16.96
CA PRO A 7 -3.98 -18.69 15.71
C PRO A 7 -2.51 -19.00 15.42
N ARG A 8 -1.68 -19.14 16.49
CA ARG A 8 -0.26 -19.50 16.38
C ARG A 8 -0.07 -20.92 15.83
N LEU A 9 -0.92 -21.86 16.20
CA LEU A 9 -0.88 -23.24 15.71
C LEU A 9 -1.23 -23.32 14.22
N VAL A 10 -2.22 -22.53 13.77
CA VAL A 10 -2.58 -22.44 12.34
C VAL A 10 -1.43 -21.84 11.53
N LEU A 11 -0.80 -20.78 12.04
CA LEU A 11 0.38 -20.19 11.38
C LEU A 11 1.56 -21.15 11.35
N ALA A 12 1.81 -21.89 12.44
CA ALA A 12 2.85 -22.91 12.50
C ALA A 12 2.60 -24.05 11.52
N ALA A 13 1.35 -24.51 11.39
CA ALA A 13 0.97 -25.53 10.41
C ALA A 13 1.16 -25.03 8.96
N PHE A 14 0.79 -23.77 8.68
CA PHE A 14 1.05 -23.16 7.38
C PHE A 14 2.56 -23.05 7.08
N ALA A 15 3.36 -22.61 8.05
CA ALA A 15 4.82 -22.55 7.91
C ALA A 15 5.44 -23.95 7.69
N ALA A 16 4.97 -24.96 8.42
CA ALA A 16 5.41 -26.34 8.22
C ALA A 16 5.07 -26.86 6.82
N LEU A 17 3.88 -26.54 6.30
CA LEU A 17 3.49 -26.90 4.95
C LEU A 17 4.37 -26.22 3.89
N LEU A 18 4.75 -24.96 4.09
CA LEU A 18 5.72 -24.28 3.21
C LEU A 18 7.09 -24.95 3.25
N VAL A 19 7.56 -25.38 4.43
CA VAL A 19 8.86 -26.07 4.55
C VAL A 19 8.85 -27.44 3.85
N VAL A 20 7.74 -28.18 3.94
CA VAL A 20 7.63 -29.52 3.35
C VAL A 20 7.33 -29.47 1.84
N ALA A 21 6.76 -28.37 1.34
CA ALA A 21 6.28 -28.30 -0.05
C ALA A 21 7.33 -28.63 -1.11
N PRO A 22 8.58 -28.11 -1.09
CA PRO A 22 9.58 -28.47 -2.09
C PRO A 22 10.01 -29.95 -2.04
N LEU A 23 9.92 -30.58 -0.88
CA LEU A 23 10.28 -31.98 -0.69
C LEU A 23 9.21 -32.95 -1.19
N ALA A 24 7.95 -32.49 -1.23
CA ALA A 24 6.79 -33.32 -1.57
C ALA A 24 6.26 -33.07 -2.99
N LEU A 25 6.56 -31.91 -3.59
CA LEU A 25 6.01 -31.48 -4.86
C LEU A 25 7.03 -31.57 -6.00
N PRO A 26 6.60 -31.91 -7.24
CA PRO A 26 7.44 -31.80 -8.42
C PRO A 26 7.97 -30.36 -8.65
N ALA A 27 9.18 -30.25 -9.23
CA ALA A 27 9.87 -28.98 -9.50
C ALA A 27 9.01 -27.92 -10.23
N PHE A 28 8.10 -28.36 -11.10
CA PHE A 28 7.13 -27.48 -11.76
C PHE A 28 6.26 -26.72 -10.74
N TYR A 29 5.66 -27.43 -9.78
CA TYR A 29 4.81 -26.82 -8.78
C TYR A 29 5.60 -25.96 -7.79
N VAL A 30 6.85 -26.34 -7.51
CA VAL A 30 7.75 -25.49 -6.70
C VAL A 30 8.06 -24.18 -7.42
N THR A 31 8.31 -24.23 -8.72
CA THR A 31 8.48 -23.03 -9.56
C THR A 31 7.20 -22.18 -9.59
N LEU A 32 6.03 -22.81 -9.70
CA LEU A 32 4.74 -22.11 -9.61
C LEU A 32 4.57 -21.41 -8.26
N LEU A 33 4.92 -22.08 -7.16
CA LEU A 33 4.90 -21.49 -5.82
C LEU A 33 5.90 -20.36 -5.65
N ASN A 34 7.05 -20.41 -6.32
CA ASN A 34 8.00 -19.29 -6.36
C ASN A 34 7.36 -18.06 -6.99
N TYR A 35 6.72 -18.21 -8.16
CA TYR A 35 6.00 -17.12 -8.80
C TYR A 35 4.86 -16.57 -7.91
N ILE A 36 4.11 -17.46 -7.25
CA ILE A 36 3.09 -17.04 -6.28
C ILE A 36 3.72 -16.20 -5.16
N GLY A 37 4.87 -16.62 -4.61
CA GLY A 37 5.58 -15.87 -3.58
C GLY A 37 6.05 -14.49 -4.05
N LEU A 38 6.65 -14.42 -5.24
CA LEU A 38 7.06 -13.17 -5.88
C LEU A 38 5.86 -12.22 -6.04
N TYR A 39 4.80 -12.70 -6.66
CA TYR A 39 3.59 -11.91 -6.90
C TYR A 39 2.86 -11.52 -5.61
N ALA A 40 2.89 -12.39 -4.59
CA ALA A 40 2.32 -12.10 -3.28
C ALA A 40 3.01 -10.92 -2.59
N MET A 41 4.33 -10.74 -2.73
CA MET A 41 5.02 -9.56 -2.19
C MET A 41 4.53 -8.27 -2.86
N VAL A 42 4.37 -8.28 -4.18
CA VAL A 42 3.86 -7.11 -4.93
C VAL A 42 2.41 -6.84 -4.57
N ALA A 43 1.57 -7.87 -4.54
CA ALA A 43 0.17 -7.79 -4.14
C ALA A 43 0.04 -7.31 -2.69
N LEU A 44 0.96 -7.66 -1.79
CA LEU A 44 0.99 -7.17 -0.41
C LEU A 44 1.24 -5.66 -0.36
N GLY A 45 2.16 -5.14 -1.18
CA GLY A 45 2.35 -3.71 -1.36
C GLY A 45 1.07 -3.00 -1.85
N LEU A 46 0.33 -3.63 -2.78
CA LEU A 46 -0.94 -3.10 -3.27
C LEU A 46 -2.09 -3.19 -2.25
N VAL A 47 -2.13 -4.22 -1.42
CA VAL A 47 -3.04 -4.30 -0.27
C VAL A 47 -2.81 -3.11 0.66
N LEU A 48 -1.54 -2.80 0.98
CA LEU A 48 -1.21 -1.64 1.82
C LEU A 48 -1.61 -0.32 1.14
N LEU A 49 -1.25 -0.15 -0.13
CA LEU A 49 -1.44 1.11 -0.86
C LEU A 49 -2.90 1.36 -1.25
N THR A 50 -3.51 0.43 -1.98
CA THR A 50 -4.86 0.55 -2.53
C THR A 50 -5.93 0.12 -1.53
N GLY A 51 -5.68 -0.99 -0.86
CA GLY A 51 -6.64 -1.60 0.05
C GLY A 51 -6.86 -0.82 1.33
N VAL A 52 -5.76 -0.56 2.05
CA VAL A 52 -5.76 0.15 3.33
C VAL A 52 -5.64 1.67 3.13
N GLY A 53 -4.68 2.12 2.32
CA GLY A 53 -4.42 3.54 2.08
C GLY A 53 -5.40 4.24 1.13
N GLY A 54 -6.18 3.49 0.36
CA GLY A 54 -7.14 4.04 -0.62
C GLY A 54 -6.49 4.64 -1.87
N LEU A 55 -5.21 4.34 -2.14
CA LEU A 55 -4.46 4.84 -3.28
C LEU A 55 -4.32 3.74 -4.34
N THR A 56 -5.08 3.83 -5.42
CA THR A 56 -4.96 2.87 -6.53
C THR A 56 -3.69 3.14 -7.34
N SER A 57 -2.91 2.10 -7.62
CA SER A 57 -1.65 2.19 -8.38
C SER A 57 -1.48 1.01 -9.33
N PHE A 58 -1.10 1.31 -10.57
CA PHE A 58 -0.74 0.32 -11.61
C PHE A 58 0.78 0.23 -11.84
N GLY A 59 1.57 1.06 -11.16
CA GLY A 59 3.00 1.21 -11.42
C GLY A 59 3.90 0.20 -10.70
N GLN A 60 3.36 -0.73 -9.91
CA GLN A 60 4.18 -1.63 -9.10
C GLN A 60 5.09 -2.54 -9.92
N ALA A 61 4.65 -2.97 -11.11
CA ALA A 61 5.47 -3.78 -12.02
C ALA A 61 6.77 -3.05 -12.43
N ALA A 62 6.75 -1.72 -12.54
CA ALA A 62 7.95 -0.95 -12.83
C ALA A 62 8.93 -0.91 -11.64
N PHE A 63 8.45 -0.97 -10.39
CA PHE A 63 9.33 -1.12 -9.22
C PHE A 63 9.90 -2.53 -9.10
N VAL A 64 9.17 -3.56 -9.53
CA VAL A 64 9.74 -4.91 -9.73
C VAL A 64 10.88 -4.83 -10.76
N GLY A 65 10.65 -4.17 -11.89
CA GLY A 65 11.69 -3.94 -12.90
C GLY A 65 12.90 -3.19 -12.34
N LEU A 66 12.69 -2.16 -11.52
CA LEU A 66 13.75 -1.38 -10.89
C LEU A 66 14.68 -2.27 -10.05
N GLY A 67 14.13 -3.16 -9.23
CA GLY A 67 14.90 -4.13 -8.45
C GLY A 67 15.64 -5.13 -9.34
N ALA A 68 14.96 -5.67 -10.36
CA ALA A 68 15.53 -6.65 -11.29
C ALA A 68 16.69 -6.08 -12.12
N TYR A 69 16.52 -4.90 -12.69
CA TYR A 69 17.54 -4.24 -13.51
C TYR A 69 18.70 -3.70 -12.68
N THR A 70 18.44 -3.20 -11.46
CA THR A 70 19.52 -2.74 -10.58
C THR A 70 20.45 -3.90 -10.23
N THR A 71 19.90 -5.06 -9.87
CA THR A 71 20.74 -6.23 -9.55
C THR A 71 21.41 -6.84 -10.77
N ALA A 72 20.72 -6.91 -11.91
CA ALA A 72 21.30 -7.39 -13.15
C ALA A 72 22.54 -6.55 -13.51
N LEU A 73 22.42 -5.23 -13.57
CA LEU A 73 23.55 -4.34 -13.84
C LEU A 73 24.71 -4.52 -12.87
N LEU A 74 24.44 -4.46 -11.55
CA LEU A 74 25.51 -4.54 -10.54
C LEU A 74 26.23 -5.88 -10.53
N THR A 75 25.60 -6.95 -11.01
CA THR A 75 26.18 -8.30 -10.97
C THR A 75 26.72 -8.78 -12.31
N THR A 76 26.35 -8.16 -13.43
CA THR A 76 26.80 -8.58 -14.77
C THR A 76 27.69 -7.56 -15.47
N SER A 77 27.71 -6.29 -15.05
CA SER A 77 28.56 -5.27 -15.68
C SER A 77 30.03 -5.48 -15.31
N ALA A 78 30.89 -5.64 -16.32
CA ALA A 78 32.34 -5.78 -16.15
C ALA A 78 33.03 -4.47 -15.70
N GLU A 79 32.47 -3.32 -16.08
CA GLU A 79 32.99 -1.99 -15.76
C GLU A 79 31.94 -1.18 -15.00
N LEU A 80 31.98 -1.25 -13.66
CA LEU A 80 31.21 -0.35 -12.81
C LEU A 80 32.02 0.92 -12.54
N PRO A 81 31.37 2.11 -12.46
CA PRO A 81 32.05 3.33 -12.02
C PRO A 81 32.80 3.09 -10.71
N GLY A 82 34.00 3.66 -10.54
CA GLY A 82 34.87 3.36 -9.40
C GLY A 82 34.24 3.55 -8.00
N TRP A 83 33.23 4.43 -7.89
CA TRP A 83 32.47 4.64 -6.65
C TRP A 83 31.41 3.56 -6.37
N LEU A 84 31.16 2.65 -7.32
CA LEU A 84 30.14 1.59 -7.27
C LEU A 84 30.75 0.18 -7.47
N SER A 85 32.05 0.09 -7.76
CA SER A 85 32.77 -1.18 -7.97
C SER A 85 32.70 -2.12 -6.75
N TRP A 86 32.63 -1.56 -5.53
CA TRP A 86 32.48 -2.33 -4.29
C TRP A 86 31.16 -3.12 -4.21
N ALA A 87 30.13 -2.72 -4.96
CA ALA A 87 28.86 -3.42 -5.04
C ALA A 87 28.85 -4.50 -6.13
N GLY A 88 29.90 -4.55 -6.96
CA GLY A 88 30.02 -5.44 -8.11
C GLY A 88 29.99 -6.91 -7.72
N GLY A 89 29.19 -7.69 -8.45
CA GLY A 89 29.17 -9.15 -8.35
C GLY A 89 28.49 -9.75 -7.11
N SER A 90 28.14 -8.95 -6.10
CA SER A 90 27.45 -9.42 -4.88
C SER A 90 25.92 -9.22 -4.97
N PRO A 91 25.12 -10.30 -5.02
CA PRO A 91 23.66 -10.21 -5.01
C PRO A 91 23.09 -9.43 -3.81
N TRP A 92 23.69 -9.57 -2.63
CA TRP A 92 23.19 -8.93 -1.41
C TRP A 92 23.48 -7.43 -1.37
N LEU A 93 24.66 -7.00 -1.82
CA LEU A 93 24.95 -5.57 -1.96
C LEU A 93 24.05 -4.95 -3.03
N ALA A 94 23.81 -5.67 -4.12
CA ALA A 94 22.88 -5.26 -5.15
C ALA A 94 21.44 -5.11 -4.64
N LEU A 95 20.99 -5.97 -3.70
CA LEU A 95 19.71 -5.78 -3.01
C LEU A 95 19.68 -4.47 -2.22
N VAL A 96 20.71 -4.18 -1.41
CA VAL A 96 20.76 -2.94 -0.60
C VAL A 96 20.76 -1.70 -1.51
N VAL A 97 21.58 -1.70 -2.56
CA VAL A 97 21.62 -0.60 -3.53
C VAL A 97 20.28 -0.47 -4.26
N GLY A 98 19.67 -1.58 -4.68
CA GLY A 98 18.34 -1.62 -5.31
C GLY A 98 17.24 -1.04 -4.42
N LEU A 99 17.24 -1.39 -3.12
CA LEU A 99 16.27 -0.85 -2.16
C LEU A 99 16.49 0.66 -1.96
N LEU A 100 17.74 1.11 -1.75
CA LEU A 100 18.04 2.54 -1.58
C LEU A 100 17.67 3.35 -2.83
N PHE A 101 18.01 2.84 -4.01
CA PHE A 101 17.64 3.46 -5.28
C PHE A 101 16.11 3.52 -5.44
N THR A 102 15.40 2.45 -5.07
CA THR A 102 13.94 2.41 -5.06
C THR A 102 13.35 3.44 -4.08
N VAL A 103 13.91 3.65 -2.89
CA VAL A 103 13.46 4.71 -1.97
C VAL A 103 13.55 6.07 -2.63
N VAL A 104 14.67 6.38 -3.28
CA VAL A 104 14.88 7.67 -3.95
C VAL A 104 13.87 7.86 -5.09
N VAL A 105 13.76 6.89 -5.99
CA VAL A 105 12.84 6.95 -7.14
C VAL A 105 11.39 7.03 -6.65
N ALA A 106 10.99 6.20 -5.69
CA ALA A 106 9.64 6.20 -5.14
C ALA A 106 9.33 7.51 -4.40
N PHE A 107 10.29 8.11 -3.69
CA PHE A 107 10.09 9.40 -3.05
C PHE A 107 9.89 10.53 -4.08
N LEU A 108 10.70 10.56 -5.15
CA LEU A 108 10.59 11.57 -6.20
C LEU A 108 9.27 11.44 -6.97
N ILE A 109 8.94 10.23 -7.43
CA ILE A 109 7.68 9.94 -8.13
C ILE A 109 6.49 10.19 -7.18
N GLY A 110 6.58 9.75 -5.93
CA GLY A 110 5.54 9.94 -4.92
C GLY A 110 5.27 11.41 -4.64
N LYS A 111 6.31 12.25 -4.56
CA LYS A 111 6.18 13.69 -4.31
C LYS A 111 5.41 14.39 -5.44
N LEU A 112 5.60 13.93 -6.68
CA LEU A 112 4.91 14.45 -7.86
C LEU A 112 3.48 13.90 -7.97
N THR A 113 3.30 12.59 -7.79
CA THR A 113 2.06 11.88 -8.12
C THR A 113 1.04 11.86 -6.98
N LEU A 114 1.46 11.76 -5.71
CA LEU A 114 0.54 11.67 -4.56
C LEU A 114 -0.20 12.97 -4.25
N ARG A 115 0.16 14.07 -4.93
CA ARG A 115 -0.59 15.34 -4.91
C ARG A 115 -1.87 15.27 -5.75
N LEU A 116 -1.95 14.33 -6.68
CA LEU A 116 -3.12 14.11 -7.52
C LEU A 116 -4.24 13.42 -6.73
N SER A 117 -5.48 13.80 -6.98
CA SER A 117 -6.66 13.25 -6.30
C SER A 117 -7.49 12.38 -7.25
N GLY A 118 -8.21 11.42 -6.68
CA GLY A 118 -9.16 10.57 -7.41
C GLY A 118 -8.52 9.80 -8.57
N HIS A 119 -9.16 9.87 -9.74
CA HIS A 119 -8.81 9.10 -10.94
C HIS A 119 -7.47 9.51 -11.57
N TYR A 120 -6.94 10.68 -11.23
CA TYR A 120 -5.66 11.17 -11.77
C TYR A 120 -4.46 10.40 -11.23
N LEU A 121 -4.52 9.92 -9.98
CA LEU A 121 -3.41 9.15 -9.39
C LEU A 121 -3.17 7.82 -10.14
N PRO A 122 -4.19 6.98 -10.40
CA PRO A 122 -4.02 5.78 -11.22
C PRO A 122 -3.47 6.07 -12.62
N LEU A 123 -4.01 7.06 -13.32
CA LEU A 123 -3.54 7.46 -14.65
C LEU A 123 -2.07 7.87 -14.64
N ALA A 124 -1.65 8.64 -13.63
CA ALA A 124 -0.25 8.99 -13.46
C ALA A 124 0.64 7.76 -13.23
N THR A 125 0.16 6.77 -12.46
CA THR A 125 0.91 5.51 -12.24
C THR A 125 1.04 4.63 -13.47
N ILE A 126 0.05 4.67 -14.36
CA ILE A 126 0.14 4.03 -15.67
C ILE A 126 1.20 4.75 -16.51
N ALA A 127 1.16 6.08 -16.55
CA ALA A 127 2.08 6.88 -17.36
C ALA A 127 3.54 6.64 -16.99
N TRP A 128 3.94 6.83 -15.73
CA TRP A 128 5.34 6.61 -15.35
C TRP A 128 5.72 5.12 -15.33
N GLY A 129 4.78 4.21 -15.08
CA GLY A 129 5.02 2.77 -15.20
C GLY A 129 5.40 2.38 -16.63
N LEU A 130 4.67 2.88 -17.63
CA LEU A 130 5.01 2.72 -19.04
C LEU A 130 6.32 3.43 -19.40
N SER A 131 6.57 4.63 -18.87
CA SER A 131 7.84 5.34 -19.09
C SER A 131 9.04 4.52 -18.62
N LEU A 132 8.98 3.91 -17.43
CA LEU A 132 10.05 3.03 -16.93
C LEU A 132 10.16 1.74 -17.75
N TYR A 133 9.04 1.13 -18.14
CA TYR A 133 9.05 -0.03 -19.04
C TYR A 133 9.77 0.26 -20.37
N PHE A 134 9.45 1.38 -21.02
CA PHE A 134 10.13 1.78 -22.26
C PHE A 134 11.58 2.19 -22.01
N LEU A 135 11.89 2.82 -20.88
CA LEU A 135 13.27 3.12 -20.49
C LEU A 135 14.12 1.86 -20.43
N PHE A 136 13.59 0.78 -19.83
CA PHE A 136 14.25 -0.51 -19.76
C PHE A 136 14.51 -1.13 -21.15
N GLY A 137 13.58 -0.96 -22.09
CA GLY A 137 13.71 -1.48 -23.46
C GLY A 137 14.59 -0.64 -24.39
N THR A 138 14.69 0.67 -24.16
CA THR A 138 15.40 1.61 -25.04
C THR A 138 16.87 1.78 -24.66
N MET A 139 17.21 1.69 -23.38
CA MET A 139 18.58 1.92 -22.91
C MET A 139 19.49 0.72 -23.21
N GLY A 140 20.47 0.91 -24.11
CA GLY A 140 21.38 -0.16 -24.54
C GLY A 140 22.19 -0.80 -23.40
N PHE A 141 22.59 -0.01 -22.39
CA PHE A 141 23.32 -0.53 -21.23
C PHE A 141 22.48 -1.47 -20.35
N LEU A 142 21.16 -1.44 -20.48
CA LEU A 142 20.23 -2.37 -19.82
C LEU A 142 19.97 -3.63 -20.66
N GLY A 143 20.69 -3.83 -21.77
CA GLY A 143 20.46 -4.94 -22.70
C GLY A 143 19.19 -4.77 -23.54
N GLY A 144 18.49 -3.63 -23.47
CA GLY A 144 17.28 -3.34 -24.23
C GLY A 144 16.22 -4.46 -24.19
N HIS A 145 15.59 -4.74 -25.32
CA HIS A 145 14.60 -5.83 -25.44
C HIS A 145 15.23 -7.23 -25.45
N THR A 146 16.54 -7.36 -25.73
CA THR A 146 17.24 -8.65 -25.66
C THR A 146 17.51 -9.08 -24.22
N GLY A 147 17.57 -8.12 -23.29
CA GLY A 147 17.76 -8.35 -21.86
C GLY A 147 19.21 -8.58 -21.44
N LEU A 148 19.39 -8.78 -20.14
CA LEU A 148 20.67 -9.08 -19.49
C LEU A 148 20.68 -10.55 -19.05
N THR A 149 21.74 -11.27 -19.38
CA THR A 149 21.97 -12.70 -19.03
C THR A 149 23.15 -12.83 -18.05
N GLY A 150 23.36 -14.02 -17.50
CA GLY A 150 24.52 -14.30 -16.66
C GLY A 150 24.40 -13.81 -15.21
N ILE A 151 23.18 -13.54 -14.75
CA ILE A 151 22.92 -13.07 -13.38
C ILE A 151 23.26 -14.19 -12.38
N PRO A 152 24.22 -14.01 -11.45
CA PRO A 152 24.75 -15.08 -10.62
C PRO A 152 23.78 -15.55 -9.54
N PRO A 153 23.89 -16.82 -9.06
CA PRO A 153 23.16 -17.33 -7.91
C PRO A 153 23.31 -16.49 -6.65
N ILE A 154 22.22 -16.42 -5.88
CA ILE A 154 22.28 -15.86 -4.54
C ILE A 154 23.02 -16.89 -3.69
N SER A 155 24.10 -16.47 -3.05
CA SER A 155 24.82 -17.29 -2.10
C SER A 155 24.41 -16.96 -0.67
N LEU A 156 24.21 -17.99 0.15
CA LEU A 156 23.94 -17.91 1.58
C LEU A 156 25.07 -18.63 2.31
N PHE A 157 25.90 -17.90 3.05
CA PHE A 157 27.04 -18.47 3.80
C PHE A 157 27.96 -19.37 2.96
N GLY A 158 28.15 -19.03 1.67
CA GLY A 158 28.95 -19.81 0.72
C GLY A 158 28.18 -20.87 -0.07
N TYR A 159 26.91 -21.14 0.26
CA TYR A 159 26.05 -22.05 -0.49
C TYR A 159 25.28 -21.29 -1.59
N GLU A 160 25.46 -21.66 -2.85
CA GLU A 160 24.77 -21.05 -3.98
C GLU A 160 23.40 -21.67 -4.24
N LEU A 161 22.35 -20.85 -4.19
CA LEU A 161 20.98 -21.25 -4.53
C LEU A 161 20.82 -21.29 -6.05
N ARG A 162 21.10 -22.45 -6.65
CA ARG A 162 21.08 -22.68 -8.09
C ARG A 162 19.74 -23.22 -8.57
N GLN A 163 19.09 -24.05 -7.76
CA GLN A 163 17.84 -24.71 -8.10
C GLN A 163 16.61 -23.92 -7.63
N GLY A 164 15.49 -24.10 -8.32
CA GLY A 164 14.22 -23.45 -7.95
C GLY A 164 13.74 -23.83 -6.55
N GLU A 165 14.01 -25.07 -6.12
CA GLU A 165 13.70 -25.59 -4.79
C GLU A 165 14.53 -24.94 -3.67
N GLU A 166 15.75 -24.50 -3.98
CA GLU A 166 16.62 -23.84 -3.01
C GLU A 166 16.24 -22.37 -2.84
N VAL A 167 16.00 -21.67 -3.96
CA VAL A 167 15.56 -20.27 -3.97
C VAL A 167 14.16 -20.11 -3.35
N TYR A 168 13.33 -21.16 -3.41
CA TYR A 168 11.99 -21.20 -2.81
C TYR A 168 11.98 -20.74 -1.35
N TYR A 169 12.86 -21.30 -0.53
CA TYR A 169 12.88 -20.98 0.90
C TYR A 169 13.20 -19.50 1.15
N LEU A 170 14.07 -18.92 0.32
CA LEU A 170 14.41 -17.51 0.41
C LEU A 170 13.24 -16.61 -0.02
N ILE A 171 12.53 -16.96 -1.10
CA ILE A 171 11.35 -16.21 -1.55
C ILE A 171 10.28 -16.22 -0.45
N TRP A 172 9.95 -17.39 0.10
CA TRP A 172 8.92 -17.50 1.13
C TRP A 172 9.34 -16.87 2.47
N LEU A 173 10.63 -16.86 2.79
CA LEU A 173 11.14 -16.07 3.92
C LEU A 173 10.84 -14.58 3.75
N PHE A 174 11.08 -14.01 2.56
CA PHE A 174 10.75 -12.62 2.25
C PHE A 174 9.24 -12.35 2.28
N VAL A 175 8.42 -13.28 1.76
CA VAL A 175 6.94 -13.18 1.84
C VAL A 175 6.48 -13.15 3.29
N LEU A 176 6.94 -14.08 4.13
CA LEU A 176 6.57 -14.15 5.54
C LEU A 176 7.04 -12.92 6.31
N ALA A 177 8.26 -12.44 6.04
CA ALA A 177 8.77 -11.20 6.60
C ALA A 177 7.91 -10.00 6.17
N GLY A 178 7.51 -9.91 4.90
CA GLY A 178 6.60 -8.89 4.38
C GLY A 178 5.24 -8.91 5.09
N VAL A 179 4.63 -10.10 5.21
CA VAL A 179 3.35 -10.28 5.92
C VAL A 179 3.44 -9.88 7.39
N LEU A 180 4.51 -10.30 8.08
CA LEU A 180 4.73 -10.00 9.49
C LEU A 180 4.95 -8.49 9.72
N THR A 181 5.85 -7.88 8.96
CA THR A 181 6.14 -6.45 9.05
C THR A 181 4.92 -5.60 8.70
N THR A 182 4.17 -5.95 7.65
CA THR A 182 2.95 -5.24 7.26
C THR A 182 1.85 -5.40 8.31
N SER A 183 1.68 -6.59 8.88
CA SER A 183 0.70 -6.82 9.94
C SER A 183 1.03 -6.00 11.19
N ASN A 184 2.30 -5.98 11.61
CA ASN A 184 2.77 -5.18 12.73
C ASN A 184 2.63 -3.68 12.49
N LEU A 185 2.94 -3.20 11.27
CA LEU A 185 2.74 -1.81 10.87
C LEU A 185 1.26 -1.44 10.98
N LEU A 186 0.37 -2.27 10.44
CA LEU A 186 -1.06 -2.00 10.48
C LEU A 186 -1.60 -2.07 11.91
N ASP A 187 -1.03 -2.86 12.82
CA ASP A 187 -1.43 -2.88 14.23
C ASP A 187 -0.86 -1.72 15.07
N SER A 188 0.09 -0.96 14.54
CA SER A 188 0.71 0.19 15.21
C SER A 188 -0.18 1.44 15.24
N ARG A 189 0.30 2.50 15.93
CA ARG A 189 -0.31 3.84 15.89
C ARG A 189 -0.38 4.38 14.45
N GLU A 190 0.67 4.11 13.69
CA GLU A 190 0.83 4.62 12.33
C GLU A 190 -0.09 3.84 11.38
N GLY A 191 -0.32 2.55 11.66
CA GLY A 191 -1.34 1.75 10.99
C GLY A 191 -2.76 2.30 11.15
N ARG A 192 -3.09 2.88 12.31
CA ARG A 192 -4.39 3.55 12.50
C ARG A 192 -4.50 4.83 11.68
N ALA A 193 -3.42 5.62 11.61
CA ALA A 193 -3.35 6.79 10.75
C ALA A 193 -3.49 6.43 9.26
N ILE A 194 -2.83 5.35 8.81
CA ILE A 194 -2.94 4.85 7.43
C ILE A 194 -4.38 4.41 7.11
N ARG A 195 -5.05 3.69 8.02
CA ARG A 195 -6.46 3.28 7.82
C ARG A 195 -7.41 4.46 7.71
N ALA A 196 -7.10 5.58 8.36
CA ALA A 196 -7.92 6.79 8.28
C ALA A 196 -7.88 7.45 6.88
N LEU A 197 -6.83 7.21 6.09
CA LEU A 197 -6.68 7.79 4.74
C LEU A 197 -7.84 7.42 3.81
N LYS A 198 -8.30 6.17 3.86
CA LYS A 198 -9.42 5.68 3.04
C LYS A 198 -10.77 6.26 3.46
N GLY A 199 -10.90 6.70 4.71
CA GLY A 199 -12.12 7.28 5.27
C GLY A 199 -12.40 8.70 4.77
N GLY A 200 -11.34 9.50 4.56
CA GLY A 200 -11.39 10.88 4.12
C GLY A 200 -10.18 11.65 4.64
N MET A 201 -9.37 12.23 3.75
CA MET A 201 -8.11 12.87 4.13
C MET A 201 -8.33 14.09 5.04
N VAL A 202 -9.35 14.91 4.74
CA VAL A 202 -9.69 16.11 5.51
C VAL A 202 -10.01 15.76 6.97
N MET A 203 -10.74 14.67 7.18
CA MET A 203 -11.09 14.18 8.52
C MET A 203 -9.85 13.74 9.31
N ALA A 204 -8.94 12.99 8.66
CA ALA A 204 -7.70 12.58 9.30
C ALA A 204 -6.82 13.79 9.67
N GLU A 205 -6.71 14.79 8.78
CA GLU A 205 -5.92 16.00 9.04
C GLU A 205 -6.50 16.85 10.17
N ALA A 206 -7.83 17.00 10.25
CA ALA A 206 -8.50 17.70 11.34
C ALA A 206 -8.35 17.02 12.71
N MET A 207 -7.94 15.76 12.73
CA MET A 207 -7.56 15.02 13.94
C MET A 207 -6.03 14.98 14.17
N GLY A 208 -5.26 15.75 13.40
CA GLY A 208 -3.81 15.90 13.56
C GLY A 208 -2.94 14.89 12.81
N VAL A 209 -3.53 14.04 11.97
CA VAL A 209 -2.79 13.05 11.18
C VAL A 209 -2.04 13.70 10.03
N ASP A 210 -0.79 13.27 9.81
CA ASP A 210 -0.01 13.63 8.62
C ASP A 210 -0.39 12.74 7.44
N THR A 211 -1.39 13.15 6.65
CA THR A 211 -1.82 12.32 5.52
C THR A 211 -0.77 12.25 4.43
N ALA A 212 -0.04 13.34 4.17
CA ALA A 212 1.01 13.39 3.16
C ALA A 212 2.16 12.43 3.49
N ARG A 213 2.66 12.46 4.73
CA ARG A 213 3.69 11.52 5.21
C ARG A 213 3.17 10.08 5.17
N SER A 214 1.95 9.83 5.64
CA SER A 214 1.38 8.48 5.69
C SER A 214 1.25 7.88 4.28
N ARG A 215 0.77 8.67 3.30
CA ARG A 215 0.69 8.29 1.88
C ARG A 215 2.07 8.02 1.26
N MET A 216 3.06 8.86 1.57
CA MET A 216 4.43 8.67 1.09
C MET A 216 5.05 7.38 1.66
N VAL A 217 4.89 7.14 2.96
CA VAL A 217 5.44 5.94 3.63
C VAL A 217 4.86 4.66 3.02
N ILE A 218 3.52 4.58 2.85
CA ILE A 218 2.93 3.37 2.24
C ILE A 218 3.32 3.18 0.78
N PHE A 219 3.51 4.28 0.03
CA PHE A 219 3.98 4.21 -1.36
C PHE A 219 5.40 3.66 -1.46
N ILE A 220 6.32 4.16 -0.61
CA ILE A 220 7.70 3.66 -0.53
C ILE A 220 7.72 2.20 -0.09
N LEU A 221 6.97 1.83 0.95
CA LEU A 221 6.93 0.45 1.44
C LEU A 221 6.40 -0.53 0.37
N ALA A 222 5.37 -0.14 -0.38
CA ALA A 222 4.88 -0.93 -1.51
C ALA A 222 5.95 -1.10 -2.60
N ALA A 223 6.64 -0.01 -2.96
CA ALA A 223 7.73 -0.03 -3.93
C ALA A 223 8.90 -0.92 -3.48
N LEU A 224 9.24 -0.92 -2.18
CA LEU A 224 10.30 -1.77 -1.63
C LEU A 224 9.97 -3.26 -1.68
N LEU A 225 8.72 -3.63 -1.37
CA LEU A 225 8.26 -5.02 -1.54
C LEU A 225 8.31 -5.46 -3.01
N ALA A 226 7.92 -4.57 -3.93
CA ALA A 226 8.04 -4.82 -5.36
C ALA A 226 9.51 -4.95 -5.82
N CYS A 227 10.40 -4.08 -5.34
CA CYS A 227 11.84 -4.14 -5.63
C CYS A 227 12.46 -5.46 -5.12
N ALA A 228 12.15 -5.87 -3.89
CA ALA A 228 12.61 -7.15 -3.35
C ALA A 228 12.13 -8.35 -4.19
N SER A 229 10.88 -8.31 -4.67
CA SER A 229 10.37 -9.29 -5.64
C SER A 229 11.16 -9.26 -6.95
N GLY A 230 11.52 -8.09 -7.46
CA GLY A 230 12.30 -7.94 -8.68
C GLY A 230 13.72 -8.49 -8.56
N TRP A 231 14.37 -8.21 -7.43
CA TRP A 231 15.68 -8.76 -7.09
C TRP A 231 15.63 -10.30 -7.05
N LEU A 232 14.69 -10.87 -6.30
CA LEU A 232 14.50 -12.33 -6.24
C LEU A 232 14.17 -12.93 -7.62
N TYR A 233 13.32 -12.28 -8.41
CA TYR A 233 12.97 -12.71 -9.77
C TYR A 233 14.20 -12.78 -10.68
N ALA A 234 15.04 -11.74 -10.69
CA ALA A 234 16.22 -11.65 -11.54
C ALA A 234 17.23 -12.76 -11.25
N HIS A 235 17.47 -13.05 -9.97
CA HIS A 235 18.31 -14.17 -9.59
C HIS A 235 17.62 -15.50 -9.90
N MET A 236 16.33 -15.69 -9.60
CA MET A 236 15.65 -16.96 -9.93
C MET A 236 15.71 -17.30 -11.43
N GLN A 237 15.48 -16.31 -12.30
CA GLN A 237 15.46 -16.49 -13.75
C GLN A 237 16.84 -16.48 -14.42
N ARG A 238 17.87 -15.95 -13.75
CA ARG A 238 19.20 -15.73 -14.33
C ARG A 238 19.20 -14.82 -15.56
N PHE A 239 18.09 -14.13 -15.78
CA PHE A 239 17.81 -13.33 -16.96
C PHE A 239 16.78 -12.24 -16.64
N VAL A 240 16.96 -11.04 -17.23
CA VAL A 240 16.03 -9.92 -17.07
C VAL A 240 15.80 -9.25 -18.42
N ASN A 241 14.54 -9.09 -18.81
CA ASN A 241 14.10 -8.27 -19.94
C ASN A 241 12.88 -7.41 -19.57
N PRO A 242 12.44 -6.44 -20.40
CA PRO A 242 11.40 -5.48 -20.00
C PRO A 242 9.99 -6.08 -19.87
N THR A 243 9.68 -7.11 -20.65
CA THR A 243 8.33 -7.71 -20.81
C THR A 243 7.57 -7.96 -19.48
N PRO A 244 8.13 -8.62 -18.45
CA PRO A 244 7.45 -8.88 -17.18
C PRO A 244 7.16 -7.61 -16.34
N PHE A 245 7.69 -6.45 -16.73
CA PHE A 245 7.53 -5.18 -16.00
C PHE A 245 6.56 -4.21 -16.68
N GLY A 246 5.86 -4.66 -17.72
CA GLY A 246 4.86 -3.88 -18.44
C GLY A 246 3.55 -3.69 -17.68
N LEU A 247 2.68 -2.84 -18.24
CA LEU A 247 1.37 -2.51 -17.66
C LEU A 247 0.45 -3.72 -17.47
N HIS A 248 0.52 -4.71 -18.37
CA HIS A 248 -0.30 -5.92 -18.30
C HIS A 248 -0.11 -6.64 -16.95
N ILE A 249 1.14 -6.89 -16.57
CA ILE A 249 1.47 -7.53 -15.28
C ILE A 249 1.14 -6.60 -14.11
N GLY A 250 1.29 -5.27 -14.27
CA GLY A 250 0.84 -4.29 -13.27
C GLY A 250 -0.66 -4.37 -12.97
N ILE A 251 -1.49 -4.58 -14.00
CA ILE A 251 -2.93 -4.82 -13.85
C ILE A 251 -3.18 -6.17 -13.16
N GLU A 252 -2.46 -7.23 -13.54
CA GLU A 252 -2.55 -8.54 -12.89
C GLU A 252 -2.24 -8.46 -11.38
N TYR A 253 -1.22 -7.69 -10.97
CA TYR A 253 -0.93 -7.49 -9.54
C TYR A 253 -2.07 -6.80 -8.79
N LEU A 254 -2.70 -5.79 -9.38
CA LEU A 254 -3.87 -5.14 -8.80
C LEU A 254 -5.03 -6.11 -8.67
N PHE A 255 -5.24 -6.94 -9.69
CA PHE A 255 -6.24 -7.99 -9.70
C PHE A 255 -6.00 -9.03 -8.60
N MET A 256 -4.78 -9.49 -8.41
CA MET A 256 -4.42 -10.36 -7.29
C MET A 256 -4.81 -9.72 -5.95
N ALA A 257 -4.43 -8.46 -5.72
CA ALA A 257 -4.76 -7.76 -4.47
C ALA A 257 -6.28 -7.59 -4.26
N VAL A 258 -7.02 -7.25 -5.31
CA VAL A 258 -8.48 -7.04 -5.25
C VAL A 258 -9.24 -8.35 -5.07
N VAL A 259 -8.93 -9.36 -5.88
CA VAL A 259 -9.57 -10.69 -5.84
C VAL A 259 -9.28 -11.38 -4.52
N GLY A 260 -8.03 -11.33 -4.05
CA GLY A 260 -7.66 -11.88 -2.75
C GLY A 260 -8.35 -11.16 -1.59
N GLY A 261 -8.57 -9.85 -1.73
CA GLY A 261 -9.30 -9.01 -0.79
C GLY A 261 -8.43 -7.92 -0.23
N ALA A 262 -8.47 -6.75 -0.87
CA ALA A 262 -7.57 -5.63 -0.59
C ALA A 262 -7.63 -5.11 0.86
N ALA A 263 -8.68 -5.43 1.63
CA ALA A 263 -8.76 -5.05 3.04
C ALA A 263 -7.92 -5.96 3.99
N HIS A 264 -7.34 -7.05 3.50
CA HIS A 264 -6.68 -8.08 4.31
C HIS A 264 -5.27 -8.38 3.81
N VAL A 265 -4.29 -8.33 4.71
CA VAL A 265 -2.87 -8.67 4.44
C VAL A 265 -2.73 -10.04 3.78
N TRP A 266 -3.35 -11.07 4.37
CA TRP A 266 -3.36 -12.44 3.84
C TRP A 266 -4.14 -12.57 2.52
N GLY A 267 -4.98 -11.60 2.18
CA GLY A 267 -5.62 -11.50 0.87
C GLY A 267 -4.60 -11.43 -0.26
N ALA A 268 -3.43 -10.81 -0.05
CA ALA A 268 -2.38 -10.78 -1.07
C ALA A 268 -1.90 -12.18 -1.48
N LEU A 269 -1.68 -13.08 -0.50
CA LEU A 269 -1.22 -14.44 -0.76
C LEU A 269 -2.30 -15.27 -1.45
N VAL A 270 -3.55 -15.17 -0.99
CA VAL A 270 -4.67 -15.89 -1.62
C VAL A 270 -4.93 -15.38 -3.03
N GLY A 271 -4.87 -14.07 -3.23
CA GLY A 271 -5.02 -13.45 -4.54
C GLY A 271 -3.96 -13.89 -5.52
N ALA A 272 -2.68 -13.80 -5.13
CA ALA A 272 -1.57 -14.29 -5.95
C ALA A 272 -1.70 -15.79 -6.25
N GLY A 273 -1.96 -16.62 -5.23
CA GLY A 273 -2.13 -18.06 -5.38
C GLY A 273 -3.26 -18.43 -6.34
N VAL A 274 -4.46 -17.90 -6.11
CA VAL A 274 -5.65 -18.20 -6.92
C VAL A 274 -5.45 -17.74 -8.35
N ILE A 275 -5.01 -16.49 -8.57
CA ILE A 275 -4.85 -15.96 -9.93
C ILE A 275 -3.76 -16.71 -10.68
N THR A 276 -2.60 -16.97 -10.06
CA THR A 276 -1.50 -17.66 -10.75
C THR A 276 -1.82 -19.12 -11.07
N VAL A 277 -2.42 -19.87 -10.14
CA VAL A 277 -2.84 -21.27 -10.40
C VAL A 277 -3.93 -21.30 -11.46
N LEU A 278 -4.91 -20.42 -11.36
CA LEU A 278 -5.99 -20.35 -12.33
C LEU A 278 -5.43 -20.00 -13.72
N LYS A 279 -4.50 -19.05 -13.81
CA LYS A 279 -3.82 -18.66 -15.05
C LYS A 279 -3.19 -19.88 -15.70
N GLN A 280 -2.35 -20.60 -14.95
CA GLN A 280 -1.72 -21.82 -15.42
C GLN A 280 -2.75 -22.85 -15.93
N TRP A 281 -3.82 -23.10 -15.18
CA TRP A 281 -4.85 -24.06 -15.58
C TRP A 281 -5.60 -23.65 -16.84
N LEU A 282 -5.85 -22.35 -17.03
CA LEU A 282 -6.47 -21.84 -18.25
C LEU A 282 -5.55 -21.99 -19.46
N GLN A 283 -4.26 -21.72 -19.30
CA GLN A 283 -3.27 -21.91 -20.36
C GLN A 283 -3.17 -23.37 -20.80
N ASP A 284 -3.35 -24.31 -19.87
CA ASP A 284 -3.30 -25.75 -20.17
C ASP A 284 -4.62 -26.27 -20.77
N LEU A 285 -5.77 -25.81 -20.28
CA LEU A 285 -7.09 -26.33 -20.65
C LEU A 285 -7.68 -25.68 -21.91
N LEU A 286 -7.54 -24.36 -22.08
CA LEU A 286 -8.17 -23.65 -23.19
C LEU A 286 -7.69 -24.12 -24.57
N PRO A 287 -6.39 -24.37 -24.82
CA PRO A 287 -5.94 -24.88 -26.10
C PRO A 287 -6.53 -26.27 -26.42
N GLN A 288 -6.76 -27.11 -25.40
CA GLN A 288 -7.39 -28.42 -25.58
C GLN A 288 -8.87 -28.32 -25.96
N LEU A 289 -9.56 -27.29 -25.45
CA LEU A 289 -10.98 -27.07 -25.73
C LEU A 289 -11.23 -26.38 -27.07
N PHE A 290 -10.41 -25.37 -27.41
CA PHE A 290 -10.61 -24.52 -28.60
C PHE A 290 -9.72 -24.90 -29.78
N GLY A 291 -8.85 -25.90 -29.62
CA GLY A 291 -7.94 -26.40 -30.66
C GLY A 291 -6.94 -25.37 -31.18
N THR A 292 -6.85 -24.19 -30.56
CA THR A 292 -6.03 -23.06 -30.98
C THR A 292 -5.40 -22.38 -29.78
N SER A 293 -4.12 -22.05 -29.88
CA SER A 293 -3.42 -21.19 -28.92
C SER A 293 -3.78 -19.74 -29.19
N GLY A 294 -4.71 -19.19 -28.41
CA GLY A 294 -5.11 -17.78 -28.46
C GLY A 294 -5.14 -17.14 -27.07
N ASN A 295 -5.27 -15.81 -27.02
CA ASN A 295 -5.34 -15.04 -25.76
C ASN A 295 -6.70 -15.16 -25.04
N PHE A 296 -7.35 -16.32 -25.11
CA PHE A 296 -8.67 -16.59 -24.52
C PHE A 296 -8.67 -16.45 -22.99
N GLU A 297 -7.51 -16.72 -22.38
CA GLU A 297 -7.27 -16.53 -20.95
C GLU A 297 -7.59 -15.11 -20.50
N VAL A 298 -7.17 -14.09 -21.24
CA VAL A 298 -7.38 -12.67 -20.89
C VAL A 298 -8.88 -12.34 -20.84
N ILE A 299 -9.66 -12.89 -21.78
CA ILE A 299 -11.11 -12.71 -21.84
C ILE A 299 -11.76 -13.35 -20.60
N PHE A 300 -11.38 -14.60 -20.29
CA PHE A 300 -11.92 -15.30 -19.12
C PHE A 300 -11.56 -14.58 -17.81
N PHE A 301 -10.33 -14.09 -17.67
CA PHE A 301 -9.93 -13.28 -16.51
C PHE A 301 -10.77 -12.00 -16.40
N GLY A 302 -11.06 -11.33 -17.52
CA GLY A 302 -11.95 -10.17 -17.53
C GLY A 302 -13.35 -10.49 -17.01
N VAL A 303 -13.96 -11.58 -17.48
CA VAL A 303 -15.28 -12.02 -17.03
C VAL A 303 -15.25 -12.42 -15.55
N LEU A 304 -14.27 -13.23 -15.15
CA LEU A 304 -14.09 -13.63 -13.76
C LEU A 304 -13.91 -12.42 -12.84
N MET A 305 -13.15 -11.41 -13.27
CA MET A 305 -12.96 -10.18 -12.52
C MET A 305 -14.28 -9.46 -12.26
N VAL A 306 -15.10 -9.29 -13.30
CA VAL A 306 -16.44 -8.70 -13.16
C VAL A 306 -17.29 -9.50 -12.17
N LEU A 307 -17.25 -10.83 -12.25
CA LEU A 307 -17.98 -11.70 -11.32
C LEU A 307 -17.49 -11.59 -9.88
N VAL A 308 -16.17 -11.56 -9.64
CA VAL A 308 -15.59 -11.40 -8.30
C VAL A 308 -15.91 -10.02 -7.74
N LEU A 309 -15.78 -8.95 -8.53
CA LEU A 309 -16.14 -7.60 -8.11
C LEU A 309 -17.63 -7.47 -7.77
N HIS A 310 -18.51 -8.20 -8.47
CA HIS A 310 -19.94 -8.18 -8.22
C HIS A 310 -20.35 -9.05 -7.01
N LYS A 311 -19.85 -10.29 -6.94
CA LYS A 311 -20.27 -11.29 -5.95
C LYS A 311 -19.42 -11.31 -4.68
N ALA A 312 -18.15 -10.94 -4.75
CA ALA A 312 -17.18 -11.00 -3.66
C ALA A 312 -16.54 -9.62 -3.42
N ARG A 313 -17.36 -8.63 -3.07
CA ARG A 313 -16.93 -7.23 -2.83
C ARG A 313 -15.82 -7.07 -1.77
N GLY A 314 -15.68 -8.05 -0.87
CA GLY A 314 -14.61 -8.11 0.14
C GLY A 314 -13.38 -8.94 -0.25
N GLY A 315 -13.38 -9.51 -1.45
CA GLY A 315 -12.41 -10.50 -1.94
C GLY A 315 -12.71 -11.93 -1.47
N LEU A 316 -11.82 -12.85 -1.86
CA LEU A 316 -11.93 -14.28 -1.57
C LEU A 316 -11.47 -14.62 -0.15
N TRP A 317 -10.56 -13.86 0.45
CA TRP A 317 -10.04 -14.17 1.80
C TRP A 317 -11.13 -14.31 2.88
N PRO A 318 -12.12 -13.39 3.00
CA PRO A 318 -13.22 -13.57 3.95
C PRO A 318 -14.05 -14.84 3.71
N ILE A 319 -14.18 -15.26 2.45
CA ILE A 319 -14.92 -16.48 2.06
C ILE A 319 -14.12 -17.71 2.50
N VAL A 320 -12.81 -17.72 2.23
CA VAL A 320 -11.91 -18.80 2.67
C VAL A 320 -11.92 -18.92 4.19
N VAL A 321 -11.80 -17.80 4.91
CA VAL A 321 -11.80 -17.81 6.39
C VAL A 321 -13.14 -18.23 6.95
N SER A 322 -14.27 -17.76 6.41
CA SER A 322 -15.60 -18.16 6.89
C SER A 322 -15.89 -19.64 6.62
N GLY A 323 -15.51 -20.15 5.45
CA GLY A 323 -15.55 -21.58 5.13
C GLY A 323 -14.66 -22.40 6.05
N PHE A 324 -13.40 -21.99 6.25
CA PHE A 324 -12.46 -22.71 7.12
C PHE A 324 -12.90 -22.73 8.59
N LYS A 325 -13.43 -21.61 9.11
CA LYS A 325 -13.97 -21.53 10.48
C LYS A 325 -15.13 -22.51 10.74
N ARG A 326 -15.87 -22.90 9.71
CA ARG A 326 -16.93 -23.93 9.81
C ARG A 326 -16.34 -25.31 10.17
N PHE A 327 -15.13 -25.61 9.70
CA PHE A 327 -14.47 -26.89 9.92
C PHE A 327 -13.49 -26.85 11.10
N VAL A 328 -12.77 -25.75 11.25
CA VAL A 328 -11.71 -25.54 12.24
C VAL A 328 -12.02 -24.27 13.05
N PRO A 329 -12.65 -24.38 14.24
CA PRO A 329 -12.87 -23.23 15.09
C PRO A 329 -11.53 -22.69 15.58
N VAL A 330 -11.22 -21.43 15.26
CA VAL A 330 -10.01 -20.74 15.74
C VAL A 330 -10.39 -19.77 16.85
N ALA A 331 -9.69 -19.83 17.98
CA ALA A 331 -9.95 -18.96 19.12
C ALA A 331 -9.62 -17.50 18.76
N VAL A 332 -10.56 -16.57 18.99
CA VAL A 332 -10.29 -15.14 18.86
C VAL A 332 -9.50 -14.71 20.09
N GLN A 333 -8.22 -14.39 19.91
CA GLN A 333 -7.39 -13.87 20.97
C GLN A 333 -7.86 -12.45 21.31
N ARG A 334 -8.62 -12.30 22.40
CA ARG A 334 -9.01 -10.97 22.89
C ARG A 334 -7.76 -10.26 23.39
N ARG A 335 -7.48 -9.07 22.85
CA ARG A 335 -6.43 -8.20 23.40
C ARG A 335 -6.88 -7.77 24.79
N VAL A 336 -6.09 -8.13 25.80
CA VAL A 336 -6.33 -7.71 27.18
C VAL A 336 -5.79 -6.28 27.31
N VAL A 337 -6.65 -5.35 27.76
CA VAL A 337 -6.22 -4.00 28.08
C VAL A 337 -5.42 -4.08 29.38
N ASP A 338 -4.15 -3.71 29.30
CA ASP A 338 -3.31 -3.55 30.48
C ASP A 338 -3.85 -2.39 31.33
N ARG A 339 -4.28 -2.71 32.55
CA ARG A 339 -4.86 -1.73 33.49
C ARG A 339 -3.78 -0.92 34.20
N ASP A 340 -2.56 -1.42 34.23
CA ASP A 340 -1.42 -0.80 34.89
C ASP A 340 -0.58 0.03 33.90
N ALA A 341 -1.01 0.09 32.64
CA ALA A 341 -0.36 0.90 31.62
C ALA A 341 -0.36 2.39 31.98
N GLN A 342 0.81 3.02 31.88
CA GLN A 342 0.99 4.44 32.17
C GLN A 342 0.03 5.30 31.33
N ALA A 343 -0.70 6.21 31.99
CA ALA A 343 -1.58 7.14 31.31
C ALA A 343 -0.80 8.03 30.34
N LEU A 344 -1.38 8.28 29.16
CA LEU A 344 -0.78 9.20 28.20
C LEU A 344 -0.72 10.62 28.78
N PRO A 345 0.34 11.39 28.50
CA PRO A 345 0.41 12.80 28.87
C PRO A 345 -0.84 13.53 28.37
N ARG A 346 -1.51 14.23 29.28
CA ARG A 346 -2.67 15.08 28.96
C ARG A 346 -2.20 16.52 28.89
N ARG A 347 -2.78 17.28 27.97
CA ARG A 347 -2.60 18.73 27.96
C ARG A 347 -3.34 19.34 29.14
N GLU A 348 -2.75 20.38 29.71
CA GLU A 348 -3.45 21.25 30.64
C GLU A 348 -4.63 21.91 29.92
N LEU A 349 -5.80 21.82 30.55
CA LEU A 349 -7.01 22.44 30.03
C LEU A 349 -7.02 23.92 30.42
N PRO A 350 -7.48 24.82 29.52
CA PRO A 350 -7.67 26.23 29.87
C PRO A 350 -8.62 26.40 31.05
N ALA A 351 -8.39 27.42 31.87
CA ALA A 351 -9.24 27.74 33.02
C ALA A 351 -10.68 28.00 32.56
N ALA A 352 -11.67 27.46 33.27
CA ALA A 352 -13.08 27.64 32.93
C ALA A 352 -13.44 29.14 32.80
N GLY A 353 -14.19 29.49 31.76
CA GLY A 353 -14.59 30.87 31.46
C GLY A 353 -13.58 31.71 30.66
N SER A 354 -12.33 31.24 30.49
CA SER A 354 -11.35 31.93 29.63
C SER A 354 -11.80 31.91 28.17
N LEU A 355 -11.57 32.99 27.42
CA LEU A 355 -11.86 33.03 25.98
C LEU A 355 -11.01 31.99 25.25
N LEU A 356 -11.67 31.04 24.57
CA LEU A 356 -11.03 29.90 23.92
C LEU A 356 -10.95 30.08 22.40
N LEU A 357 -12.07 30.48 21.79
CA LEU A 357 -12.20 30.74 20.36
C LEU A 357 -12.87 32.09 20.15
N GLU A 358 -12.33 32.90 19.25
CA GLU A 358 -12.90 34.18 18.86
C GLU A 358 -12.87 34.30 17.34
N ALA A 359 -14.03 34.51 16.73
CA ALA A 359 -14.18 34.81 15.32
C ALA A 359 -14.60 36.27 15.18
N LYS A 360 -13.85 37.06 14.41
CA LYS A 360 -14.09 38.49 14.19
C LYS A 360 -14.40 38.76 12.73
N ALA A 361 -15.63 39.19 12.44
CA ALA A 361 -16.02 39.65 11.11
C ALA A 361 -15.73 38.64 9.98
N VAL A 362 -15.81 37.34 10.28
CA VAL A 362 -15.42 36.26 9.37
C VAL A 362 -16.35 36.24 8.16
N THR A 363 -15.74 36.37 6.99
CA THR A 363 -16.45 36.39 5.71
C THR A 363 -15.85 35.34 4.79
N ARG A 364 -16.72 34.53 4.15
CA ARG A 364 -16.30 33.53 3.15
C ARG A 364 -17.09 33.70 1.86
N ARG A 365 -16.36 33.91 0.76
CA ARG A 365 -16.90 33.99 -0.60
C ARG A 365 -16.38 32.85 -1.46
N PHE A 366 -17.28 32.18 -2.20
CA PHE A 366 -16.95 31.18 -3.21
C PHE A 366 -17.33 31.72 -4.59
N GLY A 367 -16.36 32.23 -5.34
CA GLY A 367 -16.65 32.95 -6.58
C GLY A 367 -17.56 34.16 -6.31
N GLY A 368 -18.77 34.18 -6.90
CA GLY A 368 -19.77 35.23 -6.63
C GLY A 368 -20.60 35.02 -5.36
N LEU A 369 -20.63 33.80 -4.79
CA LEU A 369 -21.51 33.45 -3.67
C LEU A 369 -20.92 33.86 -2.33
N LEU A 370 -21.64 34.65 -1.55
CA LEU A 370 -21.29 35.02 -0.17
C LEU A 370 -21.90 34.01 0.81
N ALA A 371 -21.09 33.05 1.30
CA ALA A 371 -21.57 31.96 2.14
C ALA A 371 -21.62 32.32 3.64
N ASN A 372 -20.71 33.18 4.10
CA ASN A 372 -20.75 33.80 5.42
C ASN A 372 -20.42 35.28 5.26
N ASN A 373 -21.18 36.16 5.93
CA ASN A 373 -21.03 37.60 5.83
C ASN A 373 -20.83 38.21 7.22
N ASN A 374 -19.63 38.72 7.50
CA ASN A 374 -19.31 39.43 8.74
C ASN A 374 -19.70 38.68 10.03
N MET A 375 -19.41 37.38 10.09
CA MET A 375 -19.78 36.53 11.23
C MET A 375 -18.82 36.74 12.40
N SER A 376 -19.35 37.05 13.58
CA SER A 376 -18.59 37.14 14.82
C SER A 376 -19.17 36.21 15.88
N LEU A 377 -18.31 35.46 16.59
CA LEU A 377 -18.70 34.61 17.71
C LEU A 377 -17.54 34.41 18.68
N GLU A 378 -17.87 34.14 19.93
CA GLU A 378 -16.93 33.78 20.99
C GLU A 378 -17.33 32.44 21.59
N VAL A 379 -16.35 31.64 22.00
CA VAL A 379 -16.56 30.44 22.82
C VAL A 379 -15.59 30.49 23.99
N ARG A 380 -16.11 30.31 25.21
CA ARG A 380 -15.32 30.26 26.44
C ARG A 380 -15.03 28.82 26.85
N ALA A 381 -13.97 28.61 27.62
CA ALA A 381 -13.60 27.29 28.13
C ALA A 381 -14.70 26.74 29.04
N GLY A 382 -15.17 25.53 28.75
CA GLY A 382 -16.30 24.89 29.44
C GLY A 382 -17.68 25.23 28.88
N GLU A 383 -17.76 26.14 27.90
CA GLU A 383 -19.02 26.49 27.23
C GLU A 383 -19.36 25.51 26.09
N ILE A 384 -20.65 25.25 25.90
CA ILE A 384 -21.17 24.53 24.73
C ILE A 384 -21.97 25.52 23.88
N LEU A 385 -21.37 25.99 22.78
CA LEU A 385 -22.03 26.87 21.82
C LEU A 385 -22.68 26.08 20.68
N ALA A 386 -23.95 26.36 20.38
CA ALA A 386 -24.66 25.76 19.25
C ALA A 386 -24.92 26.79 18.14
N LEU A 387 -24.42 26.50 16.92
CA LEU A 387 -24.73 27.29 15.72
C LEU A 387 -25.86 26.62 14.93
N ILE A 388 -27.04 27.23 14.94
CA ILE A 388 -28.25 26.72 14.28
C ILE A 388 -28.64 27.58 13.06
N GLY A 389 -29.44 27.02 12.16
CA GLY A 389 -29.92 27.70 10.95
C GLY A 389 -30.33 26.71 9.87
N PRO A 390 -31.06 27.15 8.83
CA PRO A 390 -31.53 26.27 7.75
C PRO A 390 -30.37 25.69 6.91
N ASN A 391 -30.66 24.70 6.08
CA ASN A 391 -29.69 24.17 5.12
C ASN A 391 -29.25 25.29 4.16
N GLY A 392 -27.95 25.37 3.88
CA GLY A 392 -27.38 26.47 3.09
C GLY A 392 -27.05 27.75 3.86
N ALA A 393 -27.42 27.89 5.14
CA ALA A 393 -27.14 29.09 5.95
C ALA A 393 -25.65 29.32 6.32
N GLY A 394 -24.70 28.62 5.70
CA GLY A 394 -23.27 28.83 5.95
C GLY A 394 -22.72 28.18 7.24
N LYS A 395 -23.48 27.31 7.93
CA LYS A 395 -23.02 26.62 9.15
C LYS A 395 -21.74 25.81 8.91
N SER A 396 -21.79 24.86 7.98
CA SER A 396 -20.63 24.00 7.66
C SER A 396 -19.45 24.83 7.16
N THR A 397 -19.72 25.91 6.42
CA THR A 397 -18.71 26.85 5.95
C THR A 397 -18.02 27.56 7.12
N MET A 398 -18.76 28.00 8.13
CA MET A 398 -18.20 28.60 9.35
C MET A 398 -17.30 27.60 10.09
N PHE A 399 -17.75 26.35 10.26
CA PHE A 399 -16.91 25.30 10.85
C PHE A 399 -15.65 25.02 10.01
N ASN A 400 -15.73 25.07 8.67
CA ASN A 400 -14.55 24.93 7.81
C ASN A 400 -13.52 26.04 8.05
N GLN A 401 -13.98 27.29 8.22
CA GLN A 401 -13.10 28.43 8.53
C GLN A 401 -12.40 28.24 9.88
N VAL A 402 -13.17 27.88 10.91
CA VAL A 402 -12.65 27.70 12.28
C VAL A 402 -11.65 26.54 12.34
N SER A 403 -11.92 25.44 11.63
CA SER A 403 -11.07 24.24 11.65
C SER A 403 -9.95 24.24 10.59
N GLY A 404 -9.76 25.33 9.85
CA GLY A 404 -8.74 25.47 8.80
C GLY A 404 -8.86 24.48 7.64
N VAL A 405 -10.09 24.02 7.37
CA VAL A 405 -10.42 23.26 6.15
C VAL A 405 -10.53 24.23 4.95
N ASP A 406 -11.03 25.43 5.22
CA ASP A 406 -11.07 26.56 4.29
C ASP A 406 -10.49 27.79 4.99
N THR A 407 -9.91 28.71 4.20
CA THR A 407 -9.40 29.99 4.70
C THR A 407 -10.43 31.10 4.50
N PRO A 408 -10.69 31.96 5.50
CA PRO A 408 -11.59 33.10 5.35
C PRO A 408 -11.16 33.99 4.18
N THR A 409 -12.13 34.60 3.49
CA THR A 409 -11.83 35.65 2.50
C THR A 409 -11.40 36.93 3.21
N SER A 410 -12.02 37.24 4.35
CA SER A 410 -11.63 38.31 5.26
C SER A 410 -12.11 38.01 6.69
N GLY A 411 -11.61 38.80 7.65
CA GLY A 411 -11.85 38.60 9.08
C GLY A 411 -10.76 37.76 9.74
N GLU A 412 -10.93 37.51 11.02
CA GLU A 412 -9.94 36.82 11.85
C GLU A 412 -10.59 35.69 12.65
N VAL A 413 -9.83 34.60 12.86
CA VAL A 413 -10.19 33.53 13.79
C VAL A 413 -9.01 33.30 14.71
N LEU A 414 -9.22 33.45 16.01
CA LEU A 414 -8.23 33.29 17.07
C LEU A 414 -8.60 32.08 17.92
N PHE A 415 -7.65 31.18 18.16
CA PHE A 415 -7.76 30.08 19.11
C PHE A 415 -6.68 30.21 20.16
N LEU A 416 -7.07 30.30 21.44
CA LEU A 416 -6.17 30.60 22.56
C LEU A 416 -5.33 31.88 22.30
N GLY A 417 -5.95 32.90 21.71
CA GLY A 417 -5.30 34.17 21.37
C GLY A 417 -4.39 34.13 20.13
N GLU A 418 -4.15 32.96 19.54
CA GLU A 418 -3.37 32.83 18.30
C GLU A 418 -4.25 32.73 17.07
N SER A 419 -3.90 33.47 16.01
CA SER A 419 -4.59 33.36 14.73
C SER A 419 -4.46 31.96 14.11
N VAL A 420 -5.57 31.44 13.61
CA VAL A 420 -5.65 30.18 12.85
C VAL A 420 -5.90 30.40 11.36
N VAL A 421 -6.04 31.65 10.92
CA VAL A 421 -6.28 31.99 9.51
C VAL A 421 -5.11 31.51 8.65
N GLY A 422 -5.42 30.73 7.61
CA GLY A 422 -4.42 30.16 6.69
C GLY A 422 -3.61 28.99 7.26
N LYS A 423 -3.76 28.64 8.54
CA LYS A 423 -3.18 27.41 9.10
C LYS A 423 -4.01 26.21 8.62
N GLY A 424 -3.35 25.13 8.20
CA GLY A 424 -4.04 23.89 7.85
C GLY A 424 -4.62 23.17 9.08
N SER A 425 -5.68 22.38 8.89
CA SER A 425 -6.39 21.68 9.98
C SER A 425 -5.49 20.87 10.91
N ARG A 426 -4.41 20.29 10.39
CA ARG A 426 -3.42 19.55 11.19
C ARG A 426 -2.68 20.44 12.19
N THR A 427 -2.30 21.64 11.79
CA THR A 427 -1.62 22.60 12.67
C THR A 427 -2.56 23.04 13.78
N ILE A 428 -3.83 23.28 13.43
CA ILE A 428 -4.89 23.66 14.38
C ILE A 428 -5.18 22.51 15.36
N ALA A 429 -5.24 21.26 14.89
CA ALA A 429 -5.36 20.08 15.74
C ALA A 429 -4.19 19.97 16.73
N ARG A 430 -2.97 20.29 16.30
CA ARG A 430 -1.80 20.39 17.18
C ARG A 430 -1.88 21.56 18.16
N MET A 431 -2.65 22.61 17.90
CA MET A 431 -2.92 23.65 18.90
C MET A 431 -3.91 23.17 19.97
N GLY A 432 -4.73 22.15 19.67
CA GLY A 432 -5.68 21.55 20.62
C GLY A 432 -7.14 21.62 20.17
N MET A 433 -7.41 22.13 18.97
CA MET A 433 -8.76 22.20 18.40
C MET A 433 -8.93 21.14 17.30
N SER A 434 -9.81 20.17 17.52
CA SER A 434 -10.13 19.13 16.53
C SER A 434 -11.57 19.22 16.06
N ARG A 435 -11.88 18.61 14.92
CA ARG A 435 -13.22 18.63 14.34
C ARG A 435 -13.71 17.22 14.00
N THR A 436 -14.95 16.95 14.39
CA THR A 436 -15.73 15.82 13.92
C THR A 436 -16.59 16.22 12.72
N PHE A 437 -16.81 15.29 11.79
CA PHE A 437 -17.60 15.52 10.59
C PHE A 437 -18.85 14.66 10.59
N GLN A 438 -19.95 15.19 10.04
CA GLN A 438 -21.21 14.45 9.91
C GLN A 438 -21.06 13.25 8.95
N HIS A 439 -20.27 13.40 7.89
CA HIS A 439 -19.94 12.34 6.95
C HIS A 439 -18.43 12.23 6.84
N VAL A 440 -17.90 11.01 6.93
CA VAL A 440 -16.45 10.76 6.96
C VAL A 440 -15.81 10.95 5.59
N ARG A 441 -16.57 10.71 4.50
CA ARG A 441 -16.17 10.97 3.12
C ARG A 441 -16.47 12.42 2.73
N LEU A 442 -15.50 13.31 2.95
CA LEU A 442 -15.47 14.64 2.34
C LEU A 442 -14.29 14.73 1.37
#